data_AF-A0A5C7ZVZ2-F1
#
_entry.id   AF-A0A5C7ZVZ2-F1
#
_cell.length_a   1.000
_cell.length_b   1.000
_cell.length_c   1.000
_cell.angle_alpha   90.00
_cell.angle_beta   90.00
_cell.angle_gamma   90.00
#
_symmetry.space_group_name_H-M   'P 1'
#
loop_
_entity.id
_entity.type
_entity.pdbx_description
1 polymer ?
#
loop_
_entity_poly.entity_id
_entity_poly.type
_entity_poly.pdbx_seq_one_letter_code
_entity_poly.pdbx_strand_id
1 'polypeptide(L)'
;MTATGAAAPIRASDALKKKLAKIGLHSEADLLVHLPLRYEDETRITPVARAFGGEAVQLELVVLNNEVQFRPRRQMVVRAGDDSGEITLRFFSFYPSQQAALAEGSRIRVFGEVRGGFFGLEMVHPRFHKVTDDTPLPEAMTPIYPTTAGLANSALQKLIGRALADGDLSETLPEDLRASLKLPGLKRSLHFLHHPPPGTELETLHARNHPAWRRVKFDEVLAQQLSLRRAYLARREQGAPVLRACDDLGARLLDSLPFGLTGAQARAMAEIGADLAQPYPMQRLLQGDVGAGKTIVAALAACQVISAGWQAAFMAPTEILAEQHYLKLSAWLEPLGVKVAWLSGSLKTKAKREQLAATASEAQLIVGTHALIQDGVDFAKLGLAIVDEQHRFGVAQRLALRKKGTNPHQLMMSATPIP
;
A
#
# COMPACT_ATOMS: atom_id res chain seq x y z
N MET A 1 10.22 25.21 -10.36
CA MET A 1 8.88 25.40 -10.95
C MET A 1 7.86 25.19 -9.86
N THR A 2 7.36 26.30 -9.36
CA THR A 2 6.43 26.46 -8.25
C THR A 2 5.00 26.20 -8.72
N ALA A 3 4.40 25.12 -8.25
CA ALA A 3 2.96 24.99 -8.00
C ALA A 3 2.72 23.66 -7.26
N THR A 4 2.86 23.66 -5.93
CA THR A 4 2.03 22.78 -5.11
C THR A 4 0.61 23.35 -5.15
N GLY A 5 -0.07 23.16 -6.29
CA GLY A 5 -1.50 23.42 -6.38
C GLY A 5 -2.17 22.42 -5.46
N ALA A 6 -2.79 22.90 -4.39
CA ALA A 6 -3.65 22.06 -3.58
C ALA A 6 -4.67 21.40 -4.52
N ALA A 7 -4.74 20.07 -4.48
CA ALA A 7 -5.66 19.31 -5.34
C ALA A 7 -7.09 19.84 -5.12
N ALA A 8 -7.84 20.00 -6.21
CA ALA A 8 -9.18 20.58 -6.15
C ALA A 8 -10.06 19.81 -5.14
N PRO A 9 -10.79 20.51 -4.26
CA PRO A 9 -11.59 19.86 -3.23
C PRO A 9 -12.83 19.19 -3.83
N ILE A 10 -13.23 18.05 -3.26
CA ILE A 10 -14.43 17.33 -3.70
C ILE A 10 -15.68 18.21 -3.50
N ARG A 11 -16.42 18.46 -4.59
CA ARG A 11 -17.68 19.22 -4.59
C ARG A 11 -18.84 18.38 -4.05
N ALA A 12 -18.89 18.23 -2.73
CA ALA A 12 -19.90 17.46 -2.00
C ALA A 12 -20.24 18.10 -0.64
N SER A 13 -21.34 17.66 0.00
CA SER A 13 -21.66 18.06 1.37
C SER A 13 -20.61 17.57 2.37
N ASP A 14 -20.45 18.25 3.50
CA ASP A 14 -19.42 17.89 4.49
C ASP A 14 -19.65 16.51 5.11
N ALA A 15 -20.92 16.11 5.28
CA ALA A 15 -21.27 14.76 5.70
C ALA A 15 -20.79 13.71 4.69
N LEU A 16 -20.88 14.00 3.39
CA LEU A 16 -20.41 13.09 2.33
C LEU A 16 -18.88 13.08 2.26
N LYS A 17 -18.21 14.24 2.35
CA LYS A 17 -16.75 14.33 2.42
C LYS A 17 -16.17 13.52 3.58
N LYS A 18 -16.77 13.56 4.77
CA LYS A 18 -16.36 12.74 5.92
C LYS A 18 -16.45 11.24 5.64
N LYS A 19 -17.43 10.80 4.84
CA LYS A 19 -17.56 9.40 4.43
C LYS A 19 -16.54 9.02 3.36
N LEU A 20 -16.28 9.89 2.38
CA LEU A 20 -15.27 9.71 1.35
C LEU A 20 -13.86 9.62 1.95
N ALA A 21 -13.55 10.44 2.95
CA ALA A 21 -12.27 10.40 3.66
C ALA A 21 -12.00 9.04 4.35
N LYS A 22 -13.05 8.30 4.75
CA LYS A 22 -12.89 6.96 5.34
C LYS A 22 -12.38 5.92 4.35
N ILE A 23 -12.57 6.15 3.05
CA ILE A 23 -12.06 5.30 1.97
C ILE A 23 -10.87 5.95 1.24
N GLY A 24 -10.23 6.96 1.85
CA GLY A 24 -9.02 7.60 1.33
C GLY A 24 -9.24 8.64 0.25
N LEU A 25 -10.48 9.08 0.01
CA LEU A 25 -10.80 10.07 -1.03
C LEU A 25 -10.92 11.47 -0.42
N HIS A 26 -9.94 12.33 -0.70
CA HIS A 26 -9.80 13.65 -0.10
C HIS A 26 -9.92 14.80 -1.13
N SER A 27 -9.67 14.51 -2.40
CA SER A 27 -9.61 15.47 -3.51
C SER A 27 -10.30 14.95 -4.77
N GLU A 28 -10.55 15.83 -5.75
CA GLU A 28 -11.08 15.43 -7.06
C GLU A 28 -10.12 14.50 -7.82
N ALA A 29 -8.80 14.66 -7.63
CA ALA A 29 -7.81 13.77 -8.22
C ALA A 29 -7.94 12.34 -7.69
N ASP A 30 -8.28 12.17 -6.41
CA ASP A 30 -8.50 10.84 -5.83
C ASP A 30 -9.71 10.15 -6.46
N LEU A 31 -10.75 10.91 -6.84
CA LEU A 31 -11.93 10.36 -7.53
C LEU A 31 -11.60 9.81 -8.92
N LEU A 32 -10.68 10.47 -9.64
CA LEU A 32 -10.26 10.06 -10.98
C LEU A 32 -9.53 8.71 -10.99
N VAL A 33 -8.89 8.35 -9.88
CA VAL A 33 -8.14 7.09 -9.73
C VAL A 33 -8.83 6.11 -8.78
N HIS A 34 -10.04 6.42 -8.31
CA HIS A 34 -10.88 5.49 -7.54
C HIS A 34 -11.53 4.47 -8.47
N LEU A 35 -10.75 3.50 -8.93
CA LEU A 35 -11.16 2.57 -9.98
C LEU A 35 -12.26 1.58 -9.53
N PRO A 36 -13.12 1.11 -10.45
CA PRO A 36 -14.15 0.11 -10.14
C PRO A 36 -13.56 -1.23 -9.69
N LEU A 37 -14.25 -1.91 -8.77
CA LEU A 37 -13.95 -3.29 -8.35
C LEU A 37 -14.41 -4.31 -9.39
N ARG A 38 -15.58 -4.05 -9.98
CA ARG A 38 -16.26 -4.89 -10.97
C ARG A 38 -17.19 -4.04 -11.81
N TYR A 39 -17.78 -4.66 -12.83
CA TYR A 39 -18.71 -4.03 -13.75
C TYR A 39 -20.00 -4.86 -13.82
N GLU A 40 -21.12 -4.18 -13.99
CA GLU A 40 -22.43 -4.78 -14.19
C GLU A 40 -22.90 -4.37 -15.60
N ASP A 41 -23.25 -5.36 -16.42
CA ASP A 41 -23.65 -5.12 -17.81
C ASP A 41 -25.15 -4.88 -17.91
N GLU A 42 -25.52 -3.61 -17.76
CA GLU A 42 -26.88 -3.11 -17.93
C GLU A 42 -27.12 -2.61 -19.37
N THR A 43 -26.17 -2.80 -20.29
CA THR A 43 -26.20 -2.22 -21.65
C THR A 43 -27.05 -3.01 -22.65
N ARG A 44 -27.48 -4.21 -22.27
CA ARG A 44 -28.27 -5.12 -23.12
C ARG A 44 -29.42 -5.74 -22.34
N ILE A 45 -30.50 -6.02 -23.05
CA ILE A 45 -31.65 -6.76 -22.52
C ILE A 45 -31.47 -8.22 -22.91
N THR A 46 -31.50 -9.10 -21.93
CA THR A 46 -31.47 -10.56 -22.13
C THR A 46 -32.91 -11.06 -22.16
N PRO A 47 -33.32 -11.86 -23.17
CA PRO A 47 -34.62 -12.54 -23.13
C PRO A 47 -34.69 -13.53 -21.97
N VAL A 48 -35.85 -13.66 -21.32
CA VAL A 48 -36.07 -14.61 -20.20
C VAL A 48 -35.59 -16.03 -20.55
N ALA A 49 -35.88 -16.51 -21.76
CA ALA A 49 -35.48 -17.85 -22.21
C ALA A 49 -33.95 -18.07 -22.26
N ARG A 50 -33.15 -17.00 -22.30
CA ARG A 50 -31.67 -17.05 -22.34
C ARG A 50 -31.03 -16.61 -21.03
N ALA A 51 -31.83 -16.32 -20.01
CA ALA A 51 -31.35 -15.77 -18.75
C ALA A 51 -30.81 -16.83 -17.77
N PHE A 52 -30.60 -18.08 -18.21
CA PHE A 52 -30.07 -19.15 -17.36
C PHE A 52 -28.55 -19.04 -17.21
N GLY A 53 -28.00 -19.35 -16.03
CA GLY A 53 -26.54 -19.47 -15.87
C GLY A 53 -25.92 -18.90 -14.59
N GLY A 54 -26.70 -18.38 -13.63
CA GLY A 54 -26.16 -17.88 -12.36
C GLY A 54 -25.37 -16.57 -12.46
N GLU A 55 -25.36 -15.92 -13.63
CA GLU A 55 -24.83 -14.58 -13.82
C GLU A 55 -25.94 -13.53 -13.64
N ALA A 56 -25.54 -12.31 -13.28
CA ALA A 56 -26.46 -11.19 -13.19
C ALA A 56 -26.76 -10.63 -14.58
N VAL A 57 -28.04 -10.58 -14.95
CA VAL A 57 -28.50 -10.11 -16.26
C VAL A 57 -29.57 -9.04 -16.10
N GLN A 58 -29.68 -8.19 -17.12
CA GLN A 58 -30.80 -7.25 -17.25
C GLN A 58 -31.92 -7.86 -18.10
N LEU A 59 -33.13 -7.89 -17.57
CA LEU A 59 -34.35 -8.26 -18.29
C LEU A 59 -35.29 -7.07 -18.37
N GLU A 60 -36.08 -6.99 -19.43
CA GLU A 60 -37.19 -6.06 -19.55
C GLU A 60 -38.49 -6.86 -19.59
N LEU A 61 -39.37 -6.61 -18.62
CA LEU A 61 -40.51 -7.47 -18.32
C LEU A 61 -41.79 -6.65 -18.15
N VAL A 62 -42.92 -7.28 -18.45
CA VAL A 62 -44.25 -6.80 -18.07
C VAL A 62 -44.71 -7.58 -16.85
N VAL A 63 -45.15 -6.87 -15.80
CA VAL A 63 -45.69 -7.50 -14.59
C VAL A 63 -47.04 -8.14 -14.91
N LEU A 64 -47.15 -9.44 -14.70
CA LEU A 64 -48.36 -10.23 -14.90
C LEU A 64 -49.19 -10.35 -13.63
N ASN A 65 -48.51 -10.52 -12.49
CA ASN A 65 -49.14 -10.65 -11.18
C ASN A 65 -48.21 -10.11 -10.09
N ASN A 66 -48.76 -9.40 -9.10
CA ASN A 66 -48.03 -9.01 -7.89
C ASN A 66 -48.84 -9.37 -6.64
N GLU A 67 -48.34 -10.35 -5.90
CA GLU A 67 -48.98 -10.85 -4.69
C GLU A 67 -48.06 -10.78 -3.46
N VAL A 68 -48.65 -10.47 -2.30
CA VAL A 68 -47.96 -10.58 -1.02
C VAL A 68 -48.39 -11.88 -0.35
N GLN A 69 -47.46 -12.83 -0.28
CA GLN A 69 -47.66 -14.11 0.39
C GLN A 69 -47.20 -14.02 1.84
N PHE A 70 -47.95 -14.59 2.77
CA PHE A 70 -47.68 -14.51 4.21
C PHE A 70 -47.11 -15.81 4.80
N ARG A 71 -47.09 -16.92 4.04
CA ARG A 71 -46.59 -18.23 4.49
C ARG A 71 -45.55 -18.78 3.51
N PRO A 72 -44.45 -19.41 3.98
CA PRO A 72 -44.04 -19.61 5.38
C PRO A 72 -43.50 -18.34 6.07
N ARG A 73 -43.21 -17.27 5.32
CA ARG A 73 -42.85 -15.93 5.82
C ARG A 73 -43.38 -14.86 4.86
N ARG A 74 -43.57 -13.63 5.33
CA ARG A 74 -44.01 -12.50 4.50
C ARG A 74 -43.01 -12.26 3.36
N GLN A 75 -43.51 -12.30 2.13
CA GLN A 75 -42.74 -12.06 0.92
C GLN A 75 -43.65 -11.47 -0.17
N MET A 76 -43.09 -10.60 -0.99
CA MET A 76 -43.73 -10.14 -2.21
C MET A 76 -43.21 -10.99 -3.38
N VAL A 77 -44.14 -11.59 -4.11
CA VAL A 77 -43.87 -12.45 -5.26
C VAL A 77 -44.50 -11.77 -6.47
N VAL A 78 -43.65 -11.40 -7.42
CA VAL A 78 -44.06 -10.74 -8.66
C VAL A 78 -43.78 -11.67 -9.81
N ARG A 79 -44.82 -12.11 -10.52
CA ARG A 79 -44.66 -12.83 -11.78
C ARG A 79 -44.60 -11.81 -12.90
N ALA A 80 -43.56 -11.87 -13.70
CA ALA A 80 -43.35 -10.99 -14.82
C ALA A 80 -42.77 -11.78 -15.99
N GLY A 81 -43.00 -11.32 -17.21
CA GLY A 81 -42.55 -12.03 -18.40
C GLY A 81 -42.26 -11.11 -19.57
N ASP A 82 -41.57 -11.67 -20.55
CA ASP A 82 -41.45 -11.14 -21.90
C ASP A 82 -42.04 -12.16 -22.89
N ASP A 83 -41.92 -11.90 -24.20
CA ASP A 83 -42.42 -12.80 -25.24
C ASP A 83 -41.74 -14.18 -25.24
N SER A 84 -40.61 -14.33 -24.55
CA SER A 84 -39.80 -15.55 -24.49
C SER A 84 -40.09 -16.43 -23.27
N GLY A 85 -40.68 -15.88 -22.20
CA GLY A 85 -41.07 -16.66 -21.03
C GLY A 85 -41.38 -15.84 -19.79
N GLU A 86 -41.70 -16.55 -18.71
CA GLU A 86 -42.02 -15.98 -17.40
C GLU A 86 -40.88 -16.18 -16.39
N ILE A 87 -40.74 -15.22 -15.48
CA ILE A 87 -39.82 -15.25 -14.36
C ILE A 87 -40.49 -14.75 -13.08
N THR A 88 -40.13 -15.35 -11.96
CA THR A 88 -40.60 -14.91 -10.63
C THR A 88 -39.59 -13.97 -9.99
N LEU A 89 -40.01 -12.79 -9.54
CA LEU A 89 -39.19 -11.87 -8.75
C LEU A 89 -39.65 -11.95 -7.29
N ARG A 90 -38.72 -12.27 -6.38
CA ARG A 90 -39.03 -12.45 -4.96
C ARG A 90 -38.35 -11.40 -4.08
N PHE A 91 -39.13 -10.79 -3.20
CA PHE A 91 -38.65 -9.81 -2.22
C PHE A 91 -39.07 -10.23 -0.81
N PHE A 92 -38.09 -10.45 0.09
CA PHE A 92 -38.34 -10.72 1.51
C PHE A 92 -38.46 -9.44 2.35
N SER A 93 -37.96 -8.33 1.83
CA SER A 93 -38.09 -6.97 2.37
C SER A 93 -38.54 -6.05 1.24
N PHE A 94 -39.65 -5.35 1.44
CA PHE A 94 -40.23 -4.46 0.45
C PHE A 94 -41.03 -3.34 1.11
N TYR A 95 -41.14 -2.21 0.40
CA TYR A 95 -41.89 -1.03 0.82
C TYR A 95 -43.13 -0.83 -0.06
N PRO A 96 -44.19 -0.16 0.44
CA PRO A 96 -45.40 0.12 -0.35
C PRO A 96 -45.14 0.80 -1.69
N SER A 97 -44.10 1.65 -1.77
CA SER A 97 -43.67 2.28 -3.03
C SER A 97 -43.19 1.27 -4.07
N GLN A 98 -42.50 0.21 -3.65
CA GLN A 98 -42.05 -0.86 -4.54
C GLN A 98 -43.24 -1.71 -5.01
N GLN A 99 -44.20 -1.98 -4.13
CA GLN A 99 -45.43 -2.70 -4.48
C GLN A 99 -46.24 -1.93 -5.53
N ALA A 100 -46.43 -0.62 -5.34
CA ALA A 100 -47.08 0.24 -6.34
C ALA A 100 -46.27 0.37 -7.64
N ALA A 101 -44.95 0.31 -7.55
CA ALA A 101 -44.09 0.33 -8.73
C ALA A 101 -44.13 -0.99 -9.54
N LEU A 102 -44.55 -2.08 -8.92
CA LEU A 102 -44.68 -3.41 -9.52
C LEU A 102 -46.16 -3.79 -9.67
N ALA A 103 -47.04 -2.83 -9.95
CA ALA A 103 -48.44 -3.13 -10.24
C ALA A 103 -48.57 -3.90 -11.55
N GLU A 104 -49.60 -4.75 -11.67
CA GLU A 104 -49.92 -5.48 -12.90
C GLU A 104 -49.98 -4.55 -14.12
N GLY A 105 -49.44 -5.01 -15.24
CA GLY A 105 -49.27 -4.23 -16.47
C GLY A 105 -48.08 -3.26 -16.47
N SER A 106 -47.36 -3.08 -15.35
CA SER A 106 -46.17 -2.22 -15.33
C SER A 106 -45.02 -2.84 -16.13
N ARG A 107 -44.42 -2.06 -17.03
CA ARG A 107 -43.17 -2.41 -17.72
C ARG A 107 -41.97 -2.00 -16.87
N ILE A 108 -41.05 -2.93 -16.64
CA ILE A 108 -39.91 -2.76 -15.74
C ILE A 108 -38.63 -3.32 -16.35
N ARG A 109 -37.50 -2.70 -16.02
CA ARG A 109 -36.19 -3.35 -16.16
C ARG A 109 -35.72 -3.86 -14.82
N VAL A 110 -35.28 -5.11 -14.80
CA VAL A 110 -34.77 -5.79 -13.62
C VAL A 110 -33.35 -6.25 -13.87
N PHE A 111 -32.48 -6.06 -12.89
CA PHE A 111 -31.10 -6.54 -12.91
C PHE A 111 -30.84 -7.41 -11.69
N GLY A 112 -30.40 -8.64 -11.93
CA GLY A 112 -30.13 -9.59 -10.85
C GLY A 112 -29.67 -10.95 -11.35
N GLU A 113 -29.21 -11.76 -10.41
CA GLU A 113 -28.83 -13.15 -10.64
C GLU A 113 -30.09 -13.98 -10.86
N VAL A 114 -30.14 -14.72 -11.97
CA VAL A 114 -31.25 -15.64 -12.29
C VAL A 114 -30.91 -17.04 -11.82
N ARG A 115 -31.82 -17.62 -11.05
CA ARG A 115 -31.72 -18.96 -10.49
C ARG A 115 -32.79 -19.86 -11.08
N GLY A 116 -32.39 -21.09 -11.40
CA GLY A 116 -33.33 -22.15 -11.76
C GLY A 116 -33.81 -22.88 -10.51
N GLY A 117 -35.11 -23.12 -10.41
CA GLY A 117 -35.71 -23.96 -9.36
C GLY A 117 -36.86 -24.80 -9.89
N PHE A 118 -37.45 -25.60 -9.00
CA PHE A 118 -38.59 -26.47 -9.30
C PHE A 118 -39.81 -25.71 -9.88
N PHE A 119 -39.94 -24.41 -9.55
CA PHE A 119 -41.02 -23.54 -9.97
C PHE A 119 -40.65 -22.60 -11.13
N GLY A 120 -39.56 -22.88 -11.85
CA GLY A 120 -39.09 -22.08 -12.96
C GLY A 120 -37.97 -21.10 -12.58
N LEU A 121 -37.78 -20.08 -13.42
CA LEU A 121 -36.76 -19.05 -13.24
C LEU A 121 -37.15 -18.07 -12.13
N GLU A 122 -36.18 -17.68 -11.33
CA GLU A 122 -36.38 -16.74 -10.22
C GLU A 122 -35.23 -15.76 -10.05
N MET A 123 -35.55 -14.51 -9.73
CA MET A 123 -34.62 -13.52 -9.17
C MET A 123 -35.01 -13.18 -7.74
N VAL A 124 -34.03 -13.22 -6.82
CA VAL A 124 -34.24 -12.82 -5.42
C VAL A 124 -33.65 -11.43 -5.20
N HIS A 125 -34.47 -10.47 -4.76
CA HIS A 125 -34.09 -9.08 -4.56
C HIS A 125 -33.37 -8.41 -5.75
N PRO A 126 -33.90 -8.50 -6.98
CA PRO A 126 -33.32 -7.79 -8.12
C PRO A 126 -33.43 -6.27 -7.93
N ARG A 127 -32.46 -5.52 -8.48
CA ARG A 127 -32.61 -4.08 -8.69
C ARG A 127 -33.63 -3.87 -9.80
N PHE A 128 -34.53 -2.91 -9.65
CA PHE A 128 -35.54 -2.65 -10.68
C PHE A 128 -35.88 -1.17 -10.80
N HIS A 129 -36.35 -0.77 -11.98
CA HIS A 129 -36.99 0.51 -12.21
C HIS A 129 -38.07 0.39 -13.29
N LYS A 130 -39.07 1.28 -13.26
CA LYS A 130 -40.06 1.38 -14.33
C LYS A 130 -39.41 1.89 -15.61
N VAL A 131 -39.92 1.43 -16.74
CA VAL A 131 -39.51 1.88 -18.07
C VAL A 131 -40.73 2.12 -18.94
N THR A 132 -40.54 2.98 -19.94
CA THR A 132 -41.41 3.15 -21.10
C THR A 132 -40.69 2.65 -22.34
N ASP A 133 -41.39 2.55 -23.47
CA ASP A 133 -40.83 2.09 -24.75
C ASP A 133 -39.61 2.91 -25.19
N ASP A 134 -39.59 4.20 -24.86
CA ASP A 134 -38.49 5.12 -25.20
C ASP A 134 -37.36 5.17 -24.17
N THR A 135 -37.38 4.33 -23.13
CA THR A 135 -36.33 4.38 -22.10
C THR A 135 -35.01 3.85 -22.67
N PRO A 136 -33.95 4.67 -22.81
CA PRO A 136 -32.72 4.23 -23.44
C PRO A 136 -31.98 3.20 -22.59
N LEU A 137 -31.18 2.34 -23.23
CA LEU A 137 -30.21 1.51 -22.52
C LEU A 137 -28.98 2.36 -22.15
N PRO A 138 -28.30 2.04 -21.03
CA PRO A 138 -26.99 2.59 -20.72
C PRO A 138 -26.01 2.44 -21.89
N GLU A 139 -25.31 3.53 -22.22
CA GLU A 139 -24.28 3.56 -23.26
C GLU A 139 -22.90 3.07 -22.78
N ALA A 140 -22.81 2.59 -21.54
CA ALA A 140 -21.62 2.03 -20.93
C ALA A 140 -22.00 1.05 -19.82
N MET A 141 -21.10 0.10 -19.55
CA MET A 141 -21.22 -0.81 -18.42
C MET A 141 -21.23 -0.04 -17.10
N THR A 142 -22.04 -0.49 -16.14
CA THR A 142 -22.18 0.16 -14.83
C THR A 142 -20.97 -0.19 -13.96
N PRO A 143 -20.11 0.77 -13.57
CA PRO A 143 -19.00 0.52 -12.68
C PRO A 143 -19.47 0.38 -11.23
N ILE A 144 -18.93 -0.60 -10.50
CA ILE A 144 -19.16 -0.79 -9.07
C ILE A 144 -17.90 -0.47 -8.29
N TYR A 145 -17.91 0.68 -7.60
CA TYR A 145 -16.78 1.18 -6.82
C TYR A 145 -16.63 0.55 -5.43
N PRO A 146 -15.40 0.47 -4.89
CA PRO A 146 -15.19 0.25 -3.45
C PRO A 146 -15.93 1.32 -2.65
N THR A 147 -16.65 0.90 -1.61
CA THR A 147 -17.47 1.80 -0.77
C THR A 147 -17.44 1.39 0.70
N THR A 148 -18.02 2.23 1.57
CA THR A 148 -18.19 2.01 3.01
C THR A 148 -19.65 2.15 3.42
N ALA A 149 -20.01 1.66 4.60
CA ALA A 149 -21.37 1.80 5.15
C ALA A 149 -21.86 3.26 5.11
N GLY A 150 -23.07 3.45 4.57
CA GLY A 150 -23.70 4.76 4.42
C GLY A 150 -23.21 5.60 3.24
N LEU A 151 -22.38 5.05 2.36
CA LEU A 151 -21.98 5.65 1.07
C LEU A 151 -22.54 4.81 -0.08
N ALA A 152 -23.54 5.34 -0.78
CA ALA A 152 -24.16 4.65 -1.91
C ALA A 152 -23.26 4.66 -3.15
N ASN A 153 -23.23 3.56 -3.91
CA ASN A 153 -22.45 3.48 -5.15
C ASN A 153 -22.90 4.52 -6.18
N SER A 154 -24.20 4.81 -6.25
CA SER A 154 -24.75 5.86 -7.12
C SER A 154 -24.23 7.27 -6.79
N ALA A 155 -23.89 7.54 -5.54
CA ALA A 155 -23.24 8.81 -5.17
C ALA A 155 -21.79 8.85 -5.68
N LEU A 156 -21.04 7.75 -5.56
CA LEU A 156 -19.69 7.63 -6.11
C LEU A 156 -19.67 7.76 -7.63
N GLN A 157 -20.56 7.04 -8.33
CA GLN A 157 -20.71 7.13 -9.79
C GLN A 157 -20.93 8.58 -10.25
N LYS A 158 -21.82 9.33 -9.59
CA LYS A 158 -22.08 10.74 -9.90
C LYS A 158 -20.86 11.64 -9.67
N LEU A 159 -20.18 11.47 -8.53
CA LEU A 159 -19.01 12.27 -8.19
C LEU A 159 -17.84 12.01 -9.14
N ILE A 160 -17.59 10.74 -9.46
CA ILE A 160 -16.51 10.31 -10.35
C ILE A 160 -16.83 10.70 -11.79
N GLY A 161 -18.08 10.54 -12.25
CA GLY A 161 -18.50 11.01 -13.57
C GLY A 161 -18.27 12.50 -13.75
N ARG A 162 -18.57 13.32 -12.73
CA ARG A 162 -18.26 14.74 -12.73
C ARG A 162 -16.75 15.00 -12.73
N ALA A 163 -15.99 14.30 -11.90
CA ALA A 163 -14.53 14.43 -11.86
C ALA A 163 -13.90 14.09 -13.22
N LEU A 164 -14.38 13.07 -13.92
CA LEU A 164 -13.91 12.71 -15.26
C LEU A 164 -14.24 13.76 -16.33
N ALA A 165 -15.37 14.46 -16.18
CA ALA A 165 -15.77 15.51 -17.10
C ALA A 165 -14.98 16.80 -16.91
N ASP A 166 -14.81 17.23 -15.65
CA ASP A 166 -14.25 18.55 -15.29
C ASP A 166 -12.77 18.50 -14.91
N GLY A 167 -12.24 17.31 -14.58
CA GLY A 167 -10.93 17.13 -13.98
C GLY A 167 -9.76 17.24 -14.95
N ASP A 168 -8.58 17.50 -14.40
CA ASP A 168 -7.33 17.49 -15.15
C ASP A 168 -6.92 16.05 -15.49
N LEU A 169 -7.08 15.72 -16.77
CA LEU A 169 -6.67 14.44 -17.37
C LEU A 169 -5.54 14.66 -18.38
N SER A 170 -4.73 15.69 -18.16
CA SER A 170 -3.53 15.96 -18.96
C SER A 170 -2.57 14.76 -18.93
N GLU A 171 -1.87 14.57 -20.02
CA GLU A 171 -0.95 13.46 -20.17
C GLU A 171 0.26 13.62 -19.24
N THR A 172 0.51 12.61 -18.41
CA THR A 172 1.57 12.61 -17.38
C THR A 172 2.91 12.08 -17.89
N LEU A 173 2.92 11.38 -19.03
CA LEU A 173 4.11 10.79 -19.63
C LEU A 173 4.54 11.54 -20.90
N PRO A 174 5.84 11.75 -21.12
CA PRO A 174 6.34 12.21 -22.41
C PRO A 174 5.91 11.28 -23.55
N GLU A 175 5.60 11.85 -24.72
CA GLU A 175 5.07 11.10 -25.87
C GLU A 175 6.00 9.97 -26.31
N ASP A 176 7.31 10.21 -26.37
CA ASP A 176 8.31 9.22 -26.76
C ASP A 176 8.33 7.99 -25.82
N LEU A 177 8.18 8.23 -24.51
CA LEU A 177 8.13 7.17 -23.51
C LEU A 177 6.82 6.37 -23.63
N ARG A 178 5.71 7.07 -23.83
CA ARG A 178 4.40 6.45 -24.02
C ARG A 178 4.37 5.58 -25.28
N ALA A 179 4.93 6.07 -26.39
CA ALA A 179 5.02 5.38 -27.66
C ALA A 179 5.91 4.14 -27.58
N SER A 180 7.12 4.27 -27.03
CA SER A 180 8.06 3.14 -26.88
C SER A 180 7.50 2.00 -25.99
N LEU A 181 6.78 2.34 -24.91
CA LEU A 181 6.15 1.37 -24.02
C LEU A 181 4.79 0.85 -24.51
N LYS A 182 4.27 1.40 -25.61
CA LYS A 182 2.94 1.12 -26.18
C LYS A 182 1.82 1.33 -25.16
N LEU A 183 1.90 2.42 -24.40
CA LEU A 183 0.90 2.75 -23.39
C LEU A 183 -0.21 3.64 -23.99
N PRO A 184 -1.50 3.36 -23.69
CA PRO A 184 -2.57 4.28 -24.04
C PRO A 184 -2.45 5.59 -23.25
N GLY A 185 -3.06 6.65 -23.77
CA GLY A 185 -3.12 7.95 -23.09
C GLY A 185 -3.90 7.89 -21.78
N LEU A 186 -3.56 8.75 -20.82
CA LEU A 186 -4.17 8.74 -19.48
C LEU A 186 -5.68 8.94 -19.54
N LYS A 187 -6.12 10.05 -20.15
CA LYS A 187 -7.54 10.41 -20.31
C LYS A 187 -8.35 9.26 -20.87
N ARG A 188 -7.90 8.67 -21.98
CA ARG A 188 -8.59 7.55 -22.64
C ARG A 188 -8.68 6.32 -21.73
N SER A 189 -7.61 6.03 -20.98
CA SER A 189 -7.55 4.87 -20.09
C SER A 189 -8.53 5.02 -18.92
N LEU A 190 -8.55 6.18 -18.26
CA LEU A 190 -9.47 6.44 -17.16
C LEU A 190 -10.92 6.47 -17.63
N HIS A 191 -11.23 7.16 -18.74
CA HIS A 191 -12.57 7.13 -19.30
C HIS A 191 -13.04 5.70 -19.61
N PHE A 192 -12.19 4.88 -20.23
CA PHE A 192 -12.54 3.49 -20.54
C PHE A 192 -12.78 2.66 -19.28
N LEU A 193 -11.94 2.79 -18.25
CA LEU A 193 -12.12 2.03 -17.01
C LEU A 193 -13.34 2.48 -16.21
N HIS A 194 -13.75 3.74 -16.29
CA HIS A 194 -14.95 4.21 -15.59
C HIS A 194 -16.23 4.04 -16.42
N HIS A 195 -16.12 4.02 -17.74
CA HIS A 195 -17.24 3.86 -18.67
C HIS A 195 -16.86 2.90 -19.80
N PRO A 196 -16.72 1.58 -19.53
CA PRO A 196 -16.45 0.62 -20.58
C PRO A 196 -17.62 0.57 -21.57
N PRO A 197 -17.37 0.62 -22.89
CA PRO A 197 -18.44 0.61 -23.88
C PRO A 197 -19.17 -0.75 -23.91
N PRO A 198 -20.42 -0.79 -24.41
CA PRO A 198 -21.16 -2.03 -24.64
C PRO A 198 -20.35 -3.01 -25.49
N GLY A 199 -20.43 -4.30 -25.16
CA GLY A 199 -19.66 -5.36 -25.82
C GLY A 199 -18.24 -5.54 -25.31
N THR A 200 -17.79 -4.76 -24.32
CA THR A 200 -16.53 -5.05 -23.62
C THR A 200 -16.63 -6.37 -22.87
N GLU A 201 -15.65 -7.27 -23.00
CA GLU A 201 -15.66 -8.53 -22.26
C GLU A 201 -15.43 -8.30 -20.76
N LEU A 202 -16.40 -8.71 -19.92
CA LEU A 202 -16.32 -8.58 -18.46
C LEU A 202 -15.11 -9.33 -17.89
N GLU A 203 -14.75 -10.49 -18.43
CA GLU A 203 -13.59 -11.25 -18.00
C GLU A 203 -12.29 -10.46 -18.18
N THR A 204 -12.13 -9.76 -19.31
CA THR A 204 -10.95 -8.92 -19.57
C THR A 204 -10.85 -7.76 -18.57
N LEU A 205 -11.99 -7.18 -18.18
CA LEU A 205 -12.05 -6.12 -17.17
C LEU A 205 -11.73 -6.66 -15.76
N HIS A 206 -12.28 -7.82 -15.39
CA HIS A 206 -12.07 -8.47 -14.10
C HIS A 206 -10.63 -9.00 -13.93
N ALA A 207 -10.08 -9.61 -14.97
CA ALA A 207 -8.69 -10.07 -15.01
C ALA A 207 -7.68 -8.90 -15.09
N ARG A 208 -8.17 -7.67 -15.33
CA ARG A 208 -7.37 -6.44 -15.45
C ARG A 208 -6.27 -6.54 -16.53
N ASN A 209 -6.60 -7.19 -17.65
CA ASN A 209 -5.69 -7.44 -18.77
C ASN A 209 -5.77 -6.38 -19.87
N HIS A 210 -6.80 -5.54 -19.88
CA HIS A 210 -6.95 -4.47 -20.86
C HIS A 210 -5.78 -3.46 -20.81
N PRO A 211 -5.31 -2.89 -21.94
CA PRO A 211 -4.24 -1.89 -21.97
C PRO A 211 -4.46 -0.67 -21.05
N ALA A 212 -5.72 -0.28 -20.82
CA ALA A 212 -6.05 0.79 -19.87
C ALA A 212 -5.62 0.44 -18.43
N TRP A 213 -5.77 -0.82 -18.00
CA TRP A 213 -5.25 -1.29 -16.72
C TRP A 213 -3.73 -1.27 -16.66
N ARG A 214 -3.07 -1.66 -17.76
CA ARG A 214 -1.60 -1.58 -17.86
C ARG A 214 -1.12 -0.14 -17.68
N ARG A 215 -1.84 0.84 -18.25
CA ARG A 215 -1.52 2.26 -18.09
C ARG A 215 -1.61 2.69 -16.63
N VAL A 216 -2.71 2.41 -15.93
CA VAL A 216 -2.85 2.85 -14.53
C VAL A 216 -1.87 2.13 -13.61
N LYS A 217 -1.64 0.82 -13.81
CA LYS A 217 -0.61 0.05 -13.08
C LYS A 217 0.78 0.66 -13.27
N PHE A 218 1.11 1.07 -14.49
CA PHE A 218 2.39 1.72 -14.78
C PHE A 218 2.51 3.06 -14.07
N ASP A 219 1.49 3.91 -14.15
CA ASP A 219 1.49 5.23 -13.50
C ASP A 219 1.60 5.11 -11.97
N GLU A 220 0.93 4.13 -11.36
CA GLU A 220 1.01 3.84 -9.92
C GLU A 220 2.45 3.46 -9.50
N VAL A 221 3.04 2.48 -10.20
CA VAL A 221 4.41 2.05 -9.91
C VAL A 221 5.41 3.18 -10.17
N LEU A 222 5.24 3.92 -11.27
CA LEU A 222 6.11 5.06 -11.59
C LEU A 222 6.01 6.15 -10.52
N ALA A 223 4.80 6.51 -10.08
CA ALA A 223 4.59 7.49 -9.03
C ALA A 223 5.27 7.07 -7.72
N GLN A 224 5.16 5.77 -7.37
CA GLN A 224 5.88 5.21 -6.22
C GLN A 224 7.40 5.32 -6.39
N GLN A 225 7.95 4.95 -7.55
CA GLN A 225 9.40 5.03 -7.81
C GLN A 225 9.91 6.48 -7.82
N LEU A 226 9.15 7.42 -8.39
CA LEU A 226 9.49 8.84 -8.36
C LEU A 226 9.46 9.40 -6.95
N SER A 227 8.47 9.01 -6.13
CA SER A 227 8.40 9.39 -4.72
C SER A 227 9.62 8.89 -3.94
N LEU A 228 9.98 7.60 -4.12
CA LEU A 228 11.18 7.01 -3.52
C LEU A 228 12.45 7.72 -3.99
N ARG A 229 12.55 8.04 -5.29
CA ARG A 229 13.71 8.75 -5.85
C ARG A 229 13.82 10.18 -5.31
N ARG A 230 12.70 10.90 -5.16
CA ARG A 230 12.68 12.23 -4.53
C ARG A 230 13.13 12.16 -3.07
N ALA A 231 12.62 11.21 -2.30
CA ALA A 231 13.04 10.98 -0.92
C ALA A 231 14.54 10.62 -0.82
N TYR A 232 15.05 9.82 -1.77
CA TYR A 232 16.46 9.49 -1.88
C TYR A 232 17.33 10.74 -2.16
N LEU A 233 16.95 11.59 -3.13
CA LEU A 233 17.68 12.82 -3.46
C LEU A 233 17.66 13.81 -2.29
N ALA A 234 16.47 14.07 -1.72
CA ALA A 234 16.30 14.95 -0.58
C ALA A 234 17.12 14.51 0.64
N ARG A 235 17.36 13.21 0.82
CA ARG A 235 18.27 12.70 1.86
C ARG A 235 19.72 13.05 1.57
N ARG A 236 20.16 12.94 0.32
CA ARG A 236 21.55 13.23 -0.05
C ARG A 236 21.93 14.70 0.14
N GLU A 237 20.94 15.59 0.06
CA GLU A 237 21.11 17.02 0.32
C GLU A 237 21.33 17.36 1.81
N GLN A 238 21.00 16.45 2.74
CA GLN A 238 21.10 16.74 4.18
C GLN A 238 22.52 16.68 4.74
N GLY A 239 23.48 16.19 3.95
CA GLY A 239 24.85 15.95 4.41
C GLY A 239 24.97 14.80 5.40
N ALA A 240 26.15 14.20 5.47
CA ALA A 240 26.55 13.21 6.48
C ALA A 240 28.05 13.33 6.75
N PRO A 241 28.54 12.84 7.90
CA PRO A 241 29.98 12.78 8.15
C PRO A 241 30.68 11.88 7.12
N VAL A 242 31.83 12.29 6.61
CA VAL A 242 32.65 11.46 5.73
C VAL A 242 33.54 10.56 6.59
N LEU A 243 33.25 9.26 6.62
CA LEU A 243 33.88 8.30 7.52
C LEU A 243 34.88 7.43 6.75
N ARG A 244 36.09 7.95 6.56
CA ARG A 244 37.22 7.17 6.02
C ARG A 244 38.01 6.60 7.18
N ALA A 245 38.42 5.33 7.10
CA ALA A 245 39.30 4.74 8.10
C ALA A 245 40.63 5.52 8.16
N CYS A 246 41.06 5.85 9.38
CA CYS A 246 42.31 6.55 9.65
C CYS A 246 43.41 5.63 10.20
N ASP A 247 43.03 4.42 10.61
CA ASP A 247 43.90 3.39 11.19
C ASP A 247 43.57 1.99 10.62
N ASP A 248 44.23 0.97 11.15
CA ASP A 248 44.12 -0.43 10.73
C ASP A 248 43.16 -1.25 11.62
N LEU A 249 42.28 -0.64 12.41
CA LEU A 249 41.40 -1.34 13.37
C LEU A 249 40.58 -2.47 12.72
N GLY A 250 40.08 -2.24 11.50
CA GLY A 250 39.35 -3.27 10.75
C GLY A 250 40.23 -4.44 10.32
N ALA A 251 41.49 -4.19 9.94
CA ALA A 251 42.45 -5.23 9.58
C ALA A 251 42.87 -6.05 10.81
N ARG A 252 43.17 -5.37 11.92
CA ARG A 252 43.48 -6.02 13.20
C ARG A 252 42.33 -6.89 13.71
N LEU A 253 41.08 -6.47 13.49
CA LEU A 253 39.92 -7.33 13.78
C LEU A 253 39.95 -8.57 12.91
N LEU A 254 40.14 -8.45 11.59
CA LEU A 254 40.21 -9.60 10.68
C LEU A 254 41.30 -10.60 11.07
N ASP A 255 42.50 -10.12 11.42
CA ASP A 255 43.64 -10.96 11.80
C ASP A 255 43.41 -11.69 13.13
N SER A 256 42.53 -11.18 14.00
CA SER A 256 42.18 -11.80 15.27
C SER A 256 41.13 -12.92 15.17
N LEU A 257 40.44 -13.04 14.03
CA LEU A 257 39.33 -13.98 13.88
C LEU A 257 39.82 -15.38 13.50
N PRO A 258 39.20 -16.45 14.04
CA PRO A 258 39.56 -17.83 13.70
C PRO A 258 39.00 -18.27 12.33
N PHE A 259 38.47 -17.35 11.53
CA PHE A 259 37.86 -17.61 10.23
C PHE A 259 38.10 -16.44 9.27
N GLY A 260 38.19 -16.74 7.98
CA GLY A 260 38.23 -15.74 6.92
C GLY A 260 36.84 -15.28 6.49
N LEU A 261 36.75 -14.10 5.87
CA LEU A 261 35.52 -13.64 5.25
C LEU A 261 35.19 -14.43 3.98
N THR A 262 33.90 -14.65 3.75
CA THR A 262 33.44 -15.12 2.44
C THR A 262 33.53 -14.01 1.39
N GLY A 263 33.56 -14.36 0.11
CA GLY A 263 33.54 -13.37 -0.98
C GLY A 263 32.30 -12.46 -0.94
N ALA A 264 31.16 -12.96 -0.46
CA ALA A 264 29.95 -12.15 -0.28
C ALA A 264 30.10 -11.13 0.85
N GLN A 265 30.69 -11.52 1.99
CA GLN A 265 30.97 -10.63 3.11
C GLN A 265 32.00 -9.56 2.73
N ALA A 266 33.05 -9.92 1.98
CA ALA A 266 34.05 -8.99 1.50
C ALA A 266 33.45 -7.93 0.55
N ARG A 267 32.58 -8.34 -0.39
CA ARG A 267 31.85 -7.40 -1.26
C ARG A 267 30.94 -6.47 -0.46
N ALA A 268 30.15 -7.02 0.47
CA ALA A 268 29.25 -6.23 1.31
C ALA A 268 30.03 -5.21 2.16
N MET A 269 31.18 -5.59 2.71
CA MET A 269 32.06 -4.70 3.44
C MET A 269 32.61 -3.58 2.55
N ALA A 270 33.07 -3.90 1.34
CA ALA A 270 33.58 -2.89 0.40
C ALA A 270 32.50 -1.88 0.00
N GLU A 271 31.27 -2.36 -0.28
CA GLU A 271 30.13 -1.50 -0.60
C GLU A 271 29.73 -0.60 0.58
N ILE A 272 29.65 -1.14 1.79
CA ILE A 272 29.37 -0.36 3.01
C ILE A 272 30.47 0.67 3.24
N GLY A 273 31.74 0.28 3.14
CA GLY A 273 32.86 1.18 3.36
C GLY A 273 32.93 2.32 2.34
N ALA A 274 32.60 2.03 1.07
CA ALA A 274 32.49 3.04 0.02
C ALA A 274 31.36 4.04 0.31
N ASP A 275 30.20 3.58 0.80
CA ASP A 275 29.07 4.44 1.17
C ASP A 275 29.33 5.28 2.42
N LEU A 276 30.03 4.73 3.42
CA LEU A 276 30.46 5.46 4.63
C LEU A 276 31.44 6.60 4.31
N ALA A 277 32.21 6.47 3.23
CA ALA A 277 33.14 7.50 2.77
C ALA A 277 32.49 8.61 1.93
N GLN A 278 31.16 8.59 1.76
CA GLN A 278 30.41 9.60 1.00
C GLN A 278 29.90 10.73 1.90
N PRO A 279 29.72 11.96 1.36
CA PRO A 279 29.25 13.11 2.14
C PRO A 279 27.72 13.11 2.35
N TYR A 280 27.04 12.00 2.11
CA TYR A 280 25.59 11.89 2.24
C TYR A 280 25.19 10.65 3.05
N PRO A 281 24.04 10.66 3.75
CA PRO A 281 23.69 9.58 4.67
C PRO A 281 23.50 8.26 3.93
N MET A 282 24.29 7.25 4.29
CA MET A 282 24.06 5.87 3.86
C MET A 282 22.78 5.35 4.52
N GLN A 283 21.93 4.67 3.75
CA GLN A 283 20.84 3.85 4.28
C GLN A 283 20.82 2.52 3.53
N ARG A 284 21.52 1.54 4.08
CA ARG A 284 21.74 0.25 3.42
C ARG A 284 21.06 -0.88 4.19
N LEU A 285 20.54 -1.85 3.46
CA LEU A 285 20.03 -3.10 4.01
C LEU A 285 21.06 -4.21 3.75
N LEU A 286 21.66 -4.74 4.80
CA LEU A 286 22.48 -5.95 4.77
C LEU A 286 21.56 -7.16 4.98
N GLN A 287 21.22 -7.79 3.87
CA GLN A 287 20.37 -8.98 3.84
C GLN A 287 21.23 -10.24 3.72
N GLY A 288 20.87 -11.28 4.47
CA GLY A 288 21.49 -12.59 4.36
C GLY A 288 20.88 -13.57 5.35
N ASP A 289 20.97 -14.86 5.08
CA ASP A 289 20.34 -15.89 5.90
C ASP A 289 20.86 -15.89 7.35
N VAL A 290 20.12 -16.58 8.23
CA VAL A 290 20.59 -16.84 9.59
C VAL A 290 21.92 -17.60 9.50
N GLY A 291 22.94 -17.12 10.22
CA GLY A 291 24.29 -17.71 10.17
C GLY A 291 25.20 -17.20 9.05
N ALA A 292 24.72 -16.38 8.10
CA ALA A 292 25.55 -15.84 7.00
C ALA A 292 26.65 -14.83 7.42
N GLY A 293 26.82 -14.59 8.73
CA GLY A 293 27.83 -13.69 9.26
C GLY A 293 27.53 -12.18 9.11
N LYS A 294 26.24 -11.78 9.13
CA LYS A 294 25.87 -10.35 9.08
C LYS A 294 26.54 -9.53 10.19
N THR A 295 26.67 -10.09 11.39
CA THR A 295 27.29 -9.43 12.55
C THR A 295 28.77 -9.07 12.31
N ILE A 296 29.55 -9.90 11.61
CA ILE A 296 30.96 -9.55 11.36
C ILE A 296 31.08 -8.41 10.35
N VAL A 297 30.24 -8.39 9.32
CA VAL A 297 30.18 -7.26 8.36
C VAL A 297 29.80 -5.96 9.08
N ALA A 298 28.83 -6.03 10.00
CA ALA A 298 28.43 -4.88 10.81
C ALA A 298 29.54 -4.41 11.79
N ALA A 299 30.27 -5.35 12.39
CA ALA A 299 31.41 -5.03 13.26
C ALA A 299 32.53 -4.32 12.50
N LEU A 300 32.86 -4.78 11.28
CA LEU A 300 33.86 -4.16 10.42
C LEU A 300 33.45 -2.74 9.97
N ALA A 301 32.16 -2.55 9.68
CA ALA A 301 31.61 -1.21 9.42
C ALA A 301 31.75 -0.29 10.65
N ALA A 302 31.48 -0.81 11.86
CA ALA A 302 31.71 -0.06 13.10
C ALA A 302 33.20 0.26 13.30
N CYS A 303 34.13 -0.64 12.99
CA CYS A 303 35.57 -0.37 13.04
C CYS A 303 35.96 0.81 12.14
N GLN A 304 35.46 0.90 10.91
CA GLN A 304 35.74 2.04 10.02
C GLN A 304 35.26 3.37 10.62
N VAL A 305 34.09 3.36 11.26
CA VAL A 305 33.51 4.56 11.92
C VAL A 305 34.33 4.97 13.13
N ILE A 306 34.73 4.01 13.95
CA ILE A 306 35.52 4.21 15.16
C ILE A 306 36.92 4.70 14.80
N SER A 307 37.53 4.10 13.79
CA SER A 307 38.80 4.53 13.17
C SER A 307 38.76 5.98 12.69
N ALA A 308 37.62 6.43 12.15
CA ALA A 308 37.41 7.81 11.74
C ALA A 308 37.20 8.78 12.92
N GLY A 309 37.22 8.31 14.16
CA GLY A 309 36.98 9.11 15.37
C GLY A 309 35.50 9.40 15.65
N TRP A 310 34.60 8.52 15.20
CA TRP A 310 33.16 8.62 15.44
C TRP A 310 32.64 7.41 16.23
N GLN A 311 31.48 7.58 16.85
CA GLN A 311 30.81 6.50 17.57
C GLN A 311 29.91 5.68 16.64
N ALA A 312 29.78 4.39 16.95
CA ALA A 312 28.79 3.51 16.35
C ALA A 312 27.78 3.06 17.42
N ALA A 313 26.51 2.98 17.03
CA ALA A 313 25.44 2.40 17.86
C ALA A 313 24.93 1.11 17.22
N PHE A 314 24.74 0.06 18.00
CA PHE A 314 24.20 -1.23 17.58
C PHE A 314 22.91 -1.52 18.37
N MET A 315 21.78 -1.55 17.67
CA MET A 315 20.47 -1.74 18.26
C MET A 315 19.87 -3.09 17.86
N ALA A 316 19.36 -3.84 18.84
CA ALA A 316 18.63 -5.09 18.63
C ALA A 316 17.25 -5.05 19.33
N PRO A 317 16.24 -5.80 18.84
CA PRO A 317 14.84 -5.64 19.26
C PRO A 317 14.55 -6.13 20.68
N THR A 318 15.30 -7.12 21.18
CA THR A 318 15.11 -7.71 22.50
C THR A 318 16.38 -7.56 23.33
N GLU A 319 16.22 -7.54 24.65
CA GLU A 319 17.37 -7.46 25.57
C GLU A 319 18.30 -8.66 25.38
N ILE A 320 17.74 -9.87 25.23
CA ILE A 320 18.52 -11.09 24.99
C ILE A 320 19.38 -10.98 23.73
N LEU A 321 18.80 -10.52 22.60
CA LEU A 321 19.58 -10.42 21.36
C LEU A 321 20.62 -9.30 21.43
N ALA A 322 20.26 -8.18 22.06
CA ALA A 322 21.21 -7.08 22.28
C ALA A 322 22.37 -7.52 23.18
N GLU A 323 22.11 -8.29 24.23
CA GLU A 323 23.14 -8.81 25.14
C GLU A 323 24.06 -9.80 24.42
N GLN A 324 23.51 -10.69 23.59
CA GLN A 324 24.30 -11.58 22.73
C GLN A 324 25.24 -10.81 21.80
N HIS A 325 24.74 -9.73 21.16
CA HIS A 325 25.58 -8.87 20.34
C HIS A 325 26.63 -8.13 21.16
N TYR A 326 26.26 -7.62 22.35
CA TYR A 326 27.20 -6.94 23.25
C TYR A 326 28.36 -7.86 23.63
N LEU A 327 28.07 -9.05 24.17
CA LEU A 327 29.10 -10.02 24.56
C LEU A 327 30.01 -10.38 23.40
N LYS A 328 29.44 -10.60 22.21
CA LYS A 328 30.19 -10.97 21.00
C LYS A 328 31.07 -9.83 20.48
N LEU A 329 30.54 -8.61 20.42
CA LEU A 329 31.25 -7.43 19.94
C LEU A 329 32.33 -6.99 20.93
N SER A 330 32.05 -7.03 22.25
CA SER A 330 33.04 -6.80 23.30
C SER A 330 34.20 -7.78 23.21
N ALA A 331 33.92 -9.09 23.08
CA ALA A 331 34.96 -10.11 22.94
C ALA A 331 35.88 -9.89 21.72
N TRP A 332 35.37 -9.29 20.65
CA TRP A 332 36.14 -8.98 19.44
C TRP A 332 36.90 -7.64 19.52
N LEU A 333 36.29 -6.61 20.12
CA LEU A 333 36.76 -5.23 19.96
C LEU A 333 37.50 -4.68 21.20
N GLU A 334 37.15 -5.13 22.41
CA GLU A 334 37.84 -4.69 23.63
C GLU A 334 39.33 -5.08 23.64
N PRO A 335 39.75 -6.28 23.20
CA PRO A 335 41.18 -6.62 23.09
C PRO A 335 41.95 -5.71 22.12
N LEU A 336 41.25 -5.05 21.20
CA LEU A 336 41.84 -4.12 20.24
C LEU A 336 41.91 -2.68 20.78
N GLY A 337 41.39 -2.44 22.00
CA GLY A 337 41.37 -1.14 22.67
C GLY A 337 40.08 -0.34 22.48
N VAL A 338 39.03 -0.94 21.91
CA VAL A 338 37.74 -0.27 21.69
C VAL A 338 36.91 -0.29 22.96
N LYS A 339 36.42 0.87 23.40
CA LYS A 339 35.47 0.96 24.53
C LYS A 339 34.05 0.67 24.07
N VAL A 340 33.47 -0.45 24.55
CA VAL A 340 32.09 -0.86 24.26
C VAL A 340 31.20 -0.57 25.47
N ALA A 341 30.08 0.11 25.27
CA ALA A 341 29.09 0.41 26.29
C ALA A 341 27.82 -0.44 26.09
N TRP A 342 27.18 -0.80 27.20
CA TRP A 342 25.93 -1.56 27.23
C TRP A 342 24.79 -0.69 27.72
N LEU A 343 23.72 -0.57 26.95
CA LEU A 343 22.56 0.24 27.29
C LEU A 343 21.25 -0.54 27.09
N SER A 344 20.71 -1.04 28.20
CA SER A 344 19.45 -1.78 28.26
C SER A 344 18.45 -1.13 29.20
N GLY A 345 17.15 -1.40 28.98
CA GLY A 345 16.06 -0.96 29.85
C GLY A 345 16.11 -1.59 31.24
N SER A 346 16.67 -2.79 31.35
CA SER A 346 16.82 -3.56 32.60
C SER A 346 17.95 -3.12 33.53
N LEU A 347 18.79 -2.16 33.12
CA LEU A 347 19.88 -1.67 33.97
C LEU A 347 19.38 -0.92 35.21
N LYS A 348 19.98 -1.24 36.37
CA LYS A 348 19.76 -0.47 37.62
C LYS A 348 20.20 0.97 37.44
N THR A 349 19.52 1.91 38.12
CA THR A 349 19.68 3.36 37.96
C THR A 349 21.12 3.85 38.01
N LYS A 350 21.95 3.34 38.92
CA LYS A 350 23.37 3.73 39.05
C LYS A 350 24.18 3.30 37.82
N ALA A 351 24.10 2.02 37.46
CA ALA A 351 24.80 1.48 36.28
C ALA A 351 24.31 2.16 34.99
N LYS A 352 23.01 2.42 34.87
CA LYS A 352 22.45 3.16 33.73
C LYS A 352 23.07 4.56 33.62
N ARG A 353 23.23 5.28 34.73
CA ARG A 353 23.84 6.62 34.75
C ARG A 353 25.31 6.60 34.31
N GLU A 354 26.07 5.60 34.75
CA GLU A 354 27.47 5.42 34.35
C GLU A 354 27.58 5.13 32.84
N GLN A 355 26.75 4.23 32.31
CA GLN A 355 26.73 3.90 30.88
C GLN A 355 26.23 5.07 30.01
N LEU A 356 25.29 5.88 30.50
CA LEU A 356 24.86 7.12 29.84
C LEU A 356 26.00 8.13 29.76
N ALA A 357 26.75 8.31 30.85
CA ALA A 357 27.91 9.20 30.87
C ALA A 357 29.00 8.72 29.90
N ALA A 358 29.25 7.42 29.84
CA ALA A 358 30.19 6.82 28.88
C ALA A 358 29.71 7.01 27.43
N THR A 359 28.42 6.83 27.16
CA THR A 359 27.82 7.04 25.82
C THR A 359 27.97 8.49 25.34
N ALA A 360 27.82 9.44 26.26
CA ALA A 360 27.98 10.87 25.98
C ALA A 360 29.46 11.31 25.88
N SER A 361 30.43 10.43 26.11
CA SER A 361 31.86 10.79 26.14
C SER A 361 32.76 9.76 25.46
N GLU A 362 33.17 8.72 26.16
CA GLU A 362 34.31 7.88 25.80
C GLU A 362 33.97 6.57 25.08
N ALA A 363 32.70 6.14 25.09
CA ALA A 363 32.29 4.91 24.44
C ALA A 363 32.39 5.04 22.91
N GLN A 364 33.03 4.09 22.25
CA GLN A 364 33.22 4.09 20.79
C GLN A 364 32.15 3.24 20.10
N LEU A 365 31.74 2.14 20.73
CA LEU A 365 30.62 1.32 20.30
C LEU A 365 29.59 1.25 21.43
N ILE A 366 28.31 1.49 21.13
CA ILE A 366 27.23 1.40 22.11
C ILE A 366 26.25 0.33 21.63
N VAL A 367 26.07 -0.73 22.42
CA VAL A 367 25.16 -1.83 22.11
C VAL A 367 23.95 -1.76 23.03
N GLY A 368 22.75 -1.94 22.50
CA GLY A 368 21.55 -1.82 23.30
C GLY A 368 20.25 -2.15 22.58
N THR A 369 19.15 -1.88 23.26
CA THR A 369 17.79 -2.05 22.72
C THR A 369 17.20 -0.71 22.28
N HIS A 370 15.88 -0.63 22.17
CA HIS A 370 15.14 0.63 22.03
C HIS A 370 15.48 1.68 23.11
N ALA A 371 16.16 1.30 24.19
CA ALA A 371 16.68 2.24 25.17
C ALA A 371 17.63 3.29 24.53
N LEU A 372 18.35 2.94 23.46
CA LEU A 372 19.26 3.86 22.74
C LEU A 372 18.57 5.07 22.09
N ILE A 373 17.27 4.96 21.81
CA ILE A 373 16.47 6.01 21.18
C ILE A 373 15.58 6.77 22.16
N GLN A 374 15.63 6.44 23.45
CA GLN A 374 14.88 7.17 24.47
C GLN A 374 15.43 8.59 24.66
N ASP A 375 14.57 9.48 25.16
CA ASP A 375 14.98 10.82 25.55
C ASP A 375 16.00 10.75 26.70
N GLY A 376 17.06 11.57 26.63
CA GLY A 376 18.16 11.57 27.61
C GLY A 376 19.35 10.65 27.29
N VAL A 377 19.34 9.93 26.15
CA VAL A 377 20.55 9.29 25.61
C VAL A 377 21.19 10.23 24.59
N ASP A 378 22.35 10.78 24.93
CA ASP A 378 23.12 11.68 24.06
C ASP A 378 24.42 10.99 23.62
N PHE A 379 24.72 11.09 22.33
CA PHE A 379 25.97 10.59 21.76
C PHE A 379 26.92 11.77 21.56
N ALA A 380 28.20 11.58 21.85
CA ALA A 380 29.23 12.59 21.58
C ALA A 380 29.36 12.87 20.08
N LYS A 381 29.45 11.81 19.26
CA LYS A 381 29.73 11.91 17.81
C LYS A 381 29.22 10.69 17.04
N LEU A 382 27.92 10.48 17.02
CA LEU A 382 27.32 9.32 16.35
C LEU A 382 27.50 9.39 14.82
N GLY A 383 28.27 8.46 14.26
CA GLY A 383 28.54 8.36 12.82
C GLY A 383 27.76 7.24 12.13
N LEU A 384 27.49 6.12 12.83
CA LEU A 384 26.79 4.97 12.28
C LEU A 384 25.79 4.40 13.29
N ALA A 385 24.57 4.13 12.84
CA ALA A 385 23.56 3.37 13.55
C ALA A 385 23.28 2.05 12.84
N ILE A 386 23.53 0.94 13.52
CA ILE A 386 23.29 -0.43 13.07
C ILE A 386 22.01 -0.91 13.74
N VAL A 387 21.07 -1.45 12.95
CA VAL A 387 19.79 -1.98 13.45
C VAL A 387 19.64 -3.43 13.00
N ASP A 388 19.69 -4.35 13.95
CA ASP A 388 19.44 -5.77 13.68
C ASP A 388 17.95 -6.09 13.72
N GLU A 389 17.53 -7.07 12.92
CA GLU A 389 16.13 -7.47 12.76
C GLU A 389 15.18 -6.29 12.56
N GLN A 390 15.50 -5.43 11.59
CA GLN A 390 14.83 -4.14 11.40
C GLN A 390 13.29 -4.22 11.29
N HIS A 391 12.76 -5.36 10.84
CA HIS A 391 11.32 -5.60 10.70
C HIS A 391 10.57 -5.62 12.03
N ARG A 392 11.28 -5.79 13.16
CA ARG A 392 10.73 -5.72 14.52
C ARG A 392 10.60 -4.29 15.04
N PHE A 393 11.19 -3.30 14.37
CA PHE A 393 11.17 -1.90 14.78
C PHE A 393 10.15 -1.08 13.99
N GLY A 394 9.39 -0.26 14.72
CA GLY A 394 8.46 0.70 14.11
C GLY A 394 9.19 1.77 13.28
N VAL A 395 8.47 2.41 12.35
CA VAL A 395 9.01 3.52 11.54
C VAL A 395 9.53 4.66 12.44
N ALA A 396 8.79 5.01 13.49
CA ALA A 396 9.16 6.08 14.42
C ALA A 396 10.49 5.81 15.14
N GLN A 397 10.74 4.56 15.54
CA GLN A 397 11.97 4.16 16.22
C GLN A 397 13.19 4.31 15.30
N ARG A 398 13.06 3.93 14.02
CA ARG A 398 14.11 4.10 13.01
C ARG A 398 14.42 5.58 12.71
N LEU A 399 13.39 6.43 12.72
CA LEU A 399 13.57 7.87 12.55
C LEU A 399 14.22 8.54 13.77
N ALA A 400 13.99 8.02 14.98
CA ALA A 400 14.57 8.57 16.20
C ALA A 400 16.11 8.48 16.20
N LEU A 401 16.69 7.35 15.76
CA LEU A 401 18.15 7.20 15.62
C LEU A 401 18.77 8.26 14.70
N ARG A 402 18.07 8.62 13.63
CA ARG A 402 18.54 9.65 12.70
C ARG A 402 18.64 11.02 13.36
N LYS A 403 17.79 11.31 14.36
CA LYS A 403 17.75 12.58 15.08
C LYS A 403 18.78 12.66 16.22
N LYS A 404 19.39 11.55 16.61
CA LYS A 404 20.38 11.48 17.71
C LYS A 404 21.79 11.96 17.32
N GLY A 405 21.99 12.39 16.08
CA GLY A 405 23.25 12.97 15.59
C GLY A 405 23.02 13.80 14.33
N THR A 406 24.10 14.29 13.74
CA THR A 406 24.09 15.06 12.48
C THR A 406 23.94 14.14 11.27
N ASN A 407 22.77 13.51 11.15
CA ASN A 407 22.46 12.53 10.09
C ASN A 407 23.45 11.34 10.02
N PRO A 408 23.51 10.50 11.07
CA PRO A 408 24.36 9.31 11.06
C PRO A 408 23.97 8.37 9.92
N HIS A 409 24.98 7.67 9.39
CA HIS A 409 24.78 6.56 8.46
C HIS A 409 23.93 5.47 9.11
N GLN A 410 23.14 4.74 8.33
CA GLN A 410 22.28 3.67 8.81
C GLN A 410 22.56 2.36 8.08
N LEU A 411 22.85 1.31 8.85
CA LEU A 411 22.98 -0.06 8.38
C LEU A 411 21.88 -0.91 9.01
N MET A 412 20.92 -1.34 8.22
CA MET A 412 19.84 -2.22 8.67
C MET A 412 20.22 -3.65 8.32
N MET A 413 19.94 -4.60 9.22
CA MET A 413 20.14 -6.02 8.96
C MET A 413 18.81 -6.76 8.97
N SER A 414 18.68 -7.75 8.08
CA SER A 414 17.51 -8.64 8.03
C SER A 414 17.94 -10.05 7.66
N ALA A 415 17.37 -11.03 8.37
CA ALA A 415 17.44 -12.43 7.97
C ALA A 415 16.33 -12.83 6.98
N THR A 416 15.24 -12.05 6.92
CA THR A 416 14.13 -12.33 6.00
C THR A 416 14.40 -11.71 4.63
N PRO A 417 14.38 -12.52 3.56
CA PRO A 417 14.53 -11.98 2.21
C PRO A 417 13.30 -11.18 1.79
N ILE A 418 13.52 -10.11 1.02
CA ILE A 418 12.46 -9.40 0.31
C ILE A 418 12.38 -10.05 -1.08
N PRO A 419 11.24 -10.66 -1.47
CA PRO A 419 11.07 -11.36 -2.74
C PRO A 419 11.28 -10.49 -3.98
#